data_AF-A0A2G9TE43-F1
#
_entry.id   AF-A0A2G9TE43-F1
#
_cell.length_a   1.000
_cell.length_b   1.000
_cell.length_c   1.000
_cell.angle_alpha   90.00
_cell.angle_beta   90.00
_cell.angle_gamma   90.00
#
_symmetry.space_group_name_H-M   'P 1'
#
loop_
_entity.id
_entity.type
_entity.pdbx_description
1 polymer ?
#
loop_
_entity_poly.entity_id
_entity_poly.type
_entity_poly.pdbx_seq_one_letter_code
_entity_poly.pdbx_strand_id
1 'polypeptide(L)'
;MFDPRTETRPTWAIEVRDDVIEECYKNGGALHVYVDTASPQGNVYVKCPSVASAHKSVSALHGRWFSGKVITANYVPVSSYHELFPDAVIARNILTPKPQDATAAAPMSSFTVPPPPMSGYGAPPPQPGFY
;
A
#
# COMPACT_ATOMS: atom_id res chain seq x y z
N MET A 1 5.25 3.58 -16.74
CA MET A 1 4.19 3.20 -15.75
C MET A 1 2.79 3.37 -16.33
N PHE A 2 2.51 4.40 -17.12
CA PHE A 2 1.23 4.67 -17.79
C PHE A 2 1.47 5.15 -19.24
N ASP A 3 0.41 5.25 -20.04
CA ASP A 3 0.47 5.83 -21.38
C ASP A 3 -0.37 7.12 -21.42
N PRO A 4 0.26 8.31 -21.46
CA PRO A 4 -0.49 9.57 -21.42
C PRO A 4 -1.35 9.80 -22.67
N ARG A 5 -1.10 9.07 -23.77
CA ARG A 5 -1.88 9.12 -25.02
C ARG A 5 -3.18 8.32 -24.96
N THR A 6 -3.25 7.30 -24.10
CA THR A 6 -4.44 6.45 -23.96
C THR A 6 -5.29 6.87 -22.78
N GLU A 7 -4.70 7.57 -21.81
CA GLU A 7 -5.38 7.96 -20.59
C GLU A 7 -6.15 9.28 -20.80
N THR A 8 -7.45 9.16 -21.05
CA THR A 8 -8.35 10.27 -21.39
C THR A 8 -9.06 10.89 -20.18
N ARG A 9 -8.92 10.30 -18.99
CA ARG A 9 -9.62 10.73 -17.76
C ARG A 9 -8.91 11.91 -17.10
N PRO A 10 -9.53 13.08 -16.90
CA PRO A 10 -8.82 14.26 -16.37
C PRO A 10 -8.19 14.06 -14.98
N THR A 11 -8.64 13.07 -14.20
CA THR A 11 -8.14 12.76 -12.85
C THR A 11 -7.09 11.65 -12.79
N TRP A 12 -6.72 11.04 -13.93
CA TRP A 12 -5.84 9.88 -13.93
C TRP A 12 -4.48 10.14 -13.28
N ALA A 13 -3.91 11.32 -13.51
CA ALA A 13 -2.60 11.68 -12.97
C ALA A 13 -2.65 11.82 -11.45
N ILE A 14 -3.79 12.25 -10.91
CA ILE A 14 -4.04 12.36 -9.48
C ILE A 14 -4.18 10.96 -8.88
N GLU A 15 -4.91 10.05 -9.54
CA GLU A 15 -5.04 8.65 -9.12
C GLU A 15 -3.69 7.93 -9.06
N VAL A 16 -2.85 8.09 -10.10
CA VAL A 16 -1.48 7.55 -10.13
C VAL A 16 -0.65 8.12 -8.98
N ARG A 17 -0.71 9.44 -8.78
CA ARG A 17 0.02 10.11 -7.71
C ARG A 17 -0.40 9.58 -6.34
N ASP A 18 -1.69 9.42 -6.11
CA ASP A 18 -2.22 8.97 -4.82
C ASP A 18 -1.86 7.51 -4.52
N ASP A 19 -1.94 6.62 -5.52
CA ASP A 19 -1.53 5.20 -5.37
C ASP A 19 -0.04 5.09 -4.97
N VAL A 20 0.81 5.88 -5.62
CA VAL A 20 2.25 5.95 -5.30
C VAL A 20 2.49 6.52 -3.91
N ILE A 21 1.77 7.58 -3.52
CA ILE A 21 1.88 8.14 -2.16
C ILE A 21 1.47 7.11 -1.12
N GLU A 22 0.36 6.40 -1.32
CA GLU A 22 -0.13 5.40 -0.36
C GLU A 22 0.87 4.25 -0.17
N GLU A 23 1.42 3.75 -1.26
CA GLU A 23 2.41 2.68 -1.21
C GLU A 23 3.72 3.13 -0.56
N CYS A 24 4.20 4.34 -0.88
CA CYS A 24 5.34 4.91 -0.18
C CYS A 24 5.03 5.16 1.30
N TYR A 25 3.82 5.58 1.64
CA TYR A 25 3.40 5.86 3.02
C TYR A 25 3.51 4.61 3.91
N LYS A 26 3.06 3.45 3.42
CA LYS A 26 3.22 2.14 4.11
C LYS A 26 4.69 1.76 4.34
N ASN A 27 5.59 2.23 3.47
CA ASN A 27 7.00 1.84 3.43
C ASN A 27 7.97 2.86 4.04
N GLY A 28 7.46 3.94 4.64
CA GLY A 28 8.27 4.97 5.31
C GLY A 28 8.16 6.38 4.72
N GLY A 29 7.12 6.63 3.92
CA GLY A 29 6.71 7.95 3.43
C GLY A 29 7.41 8.41 2.15
N ALA A 30 6.76 9.34 1.45
CA ALA A 30 7.34 10.13 0.37
C ALA A 30 7.35 11.62 0.76
N LEU A 31 8.43 12.32 0.43
CA LEU A 31 8.55 13.78 0.60
C LEU A 31 8.05 14.55 -0.61
N HIS A 32 8.24 13.97 -1.80
CA HIS A 32 7.86 14.59 -3.07
C HIS A 32 7.45 13.51 -4.06
N VAL A 33 6.37 13.75 -4.80
CA VAL A 33 5.88 12.88 -5.88
C VAL A 33 5.47 13.75 -7.04
N TYR A 34 6.04 13.46 -8.21
CA TYR A 34 5.75 14.14 -9.46
C TYR A 34 5.41 13.11 -10.54
N VAL A 35 4.25 13.29 -11.17
CA VAL A 35 3.77 12.45 -12.27
C VAL A 35 4.01 13.20 -13.57
N ASP A 36 4.89 12.68 -14.43
CA ASP A 36 5.20 13.31 -15.70
C ASP A 36 4.18 12.88 -16.77
N THR A 37 3.16 13.71 -16.97
CA THR A 37 2.12 13.47 -17.97
C THR A 37 2.57 13.76 -19.40
N ALA A 38 3.69 14.46 -19.58
CA ALA A 38 4.27 14.74 -20.89
C ALA A 38 5.19 13.60 -21.36
N SER A 39 5.76 12.82 -20.43
CA SER A 39 6.62 11.70 -20.76
C SER A 39 5.84 10.56 -21.43
N PRO A 40 6.15 10.21 -22.69
CA PRO A 40 5.49 9.11 -23.40
C PRO A 40 5.78 7.73 -22.80
N GLN A 41 6.76 7.63 -21.88
CA GLN A 41 7.08 6.41 -21.14
C GLN A 41 6.25 6.29 -19.84
N GLY A 42 5.57 7.37 -19.45
CA GLY A 42 4.81 7.51 -18.22
C GLY A 42 5.70 7.37 -17.00
N ASN A 43 6.61 8.34 -16.85
CA ASN A 43 7.57 8.38 -15.76
C ASN A 43 6.94 9.02 -14.51
N VAL A 44 7.26 8.45 -13.34
CA VAL A 44 6.89 9.01 -12.03
C VAL A 44 8.15 9.14 -11.21
N TYR A 45 8.30 10.30 -10.58
CA TYR A 45 9.46 10.67 -9.80
C TYR A 45 9.08 10.81 -8.34
N VAL A 46 9.71 10.02 -7.46
CA VAL A 46 9.43 10.02 -6.03
C VAL A 46 10.71 10.30 -5.25
N LYS A 47 10.64 11.21 -4.28
CA LYS A 47 11.67 11.43 -3.27
C LYS A 47 11.20 10.88 -1.93
N CYS A 48 11.96 9.97 -1.35
CA CYS A 48 11.72 9.43 -0.01
C CYS A 48 12.58 10.16 1.06
N PRO A 49 12.21 10.13 2.35
CA PRO A 49 12.98 10.77 3.42
C PRO A 49 14.28 10.04 3.75
N SER A 50 14.35 8.74 3.49
CA SER A 50 15.53 7.91 3.74
C SER A 50 15.77 6.91 2.62
N VAL A 51 17.01 6.45 2.47
CA VAL A 51 17.37 5.39 1.51
C VAL A 51 16.66 4.08 1.85
N ALA A 52 16.45 3.78 3.13
CA ALA A 52 15.71 2.60 3.56
C ALA A 52 14.24 2.65 3.11
N SER A 53 13.56 3.80 3.27
CA SER A 53 12.19 3.99 2.79
C SER A 53 12.12 3.91 1.26
N ALA A 54 13.11 4.47 0.56
CA ALA A 54 13.22 4.38 -0.89
C ALA A 54 13.35 2.93 -1.36
N HIS A 55 14.21 2.14 -0.71
CA HIS A 55 14.41 0.74 -1.05
C HIS A 55 13.13 -0.07 -0.89
N LYS A 56 12.44 0.08 0.24
CA LYS A 56 11.15 -0.58 0.48
C LYS A 56 10.09 -0.18 -0.55
N SER A 57 10.00 1.10 -0.88
CA SER A 57 9.06 1.61 -1.88
C SER A 57 9.35 1.07 -3.28
N VAL A 58 10.64 1.01 -3.67
CA VAL A 58 11.06 0.42 -4.94
C VAL A 58 10.72 -1.07 -4.97
N SER A 59 11.01 -1.82 -3.92
CA SER A 59 10.64 -3.24 -3.84
C SER A 59 9.13 -3.48 -3.91
N ALA A 60 8.32 -2.59 -3.34
CA ALA A 60 6.87 -2.67 -3.38
C ALA A 60 6.31 -2.34 -4.77
N LEU A 61 6.83 -1.30 -5.44
CA LEU A 61 6.32 -0.82 -6.72
C LEU A 61 6.89 -1.60 -7.91
N HIS A 62 8.15 -2.04 -7.85
CA HIS A 62 8.81 -2.72 -8.95
C HIS A 62 8.19 -4.09 -9.21
N GLY A 63 7.86 -4.36 -10.47
CA GLY A 63 7.25 -5.64 -10.87
C GLY A 63 5.73 -5.70 -10.66
N ARG A 64 5.11 -4.68 -10.05
CA ARG A 64 3.64 -4.58 -10.00
C ARG A 64 3.07 -4.26 -11.37
N TRP A 65 1.82 -4.67 -11.58
CA TRP A 65 1.07 -4.34 -12.78
C TRP A 65 0.22 -3.09 -12.54
N PHE A 66 0.30 -2.13 -13.46
CA PHE A 66 -0.50 -0.92 -13.47
C PHE A 66 -0.99 -0.62 -14.88
N SER A 67 -2.31 -0.48 -15.04
CA SER A 67 -2.96 -0.20 -16.33
C SER A 67 -2.48 -1.09 -17.50
N GLY A 68 -2.25 -2.38 -17.24
CA GLY A 68 -1.81 -3.35 -18.26
C GLY A 68 -0.31 -3.32 -18.57
N LYS A 69 0.51 -2.57 -17.83
CA LYS A 69 1.97 -2.57 -17.94
C LYS A 69 2.65 -2.92 -16.62
N VAL A 70 3.82 -3.54 -16.69
CA VAL A 70 4.67 -3.76 -15.51
C VAL A 70 5.39 -2.47 -15.15
N ILE A 71 5.36 -2.11 -13.88
CA ILE A 71 6.09 -0.97 -13.34
C ILE A 71 7.58 -1.34 -13.21
N THR A 72 8.42 -0.51 -13.82
CA THR A 72 9.86 -0.50 -13.59
C THR A 72 10.22 0.68 -12.70
N ALA A 73 10.97 0.41 -11.63
CA ALA A 73 11.41 1.43 -10.69
C ALA A 73 12.94 1.39 -10.63
N ASN A 74 13.56 2.53 -10.89
CA ASN A 74 15.01 2.68 -10.90
C ASN A 74 15.42 3.81 -9.94
N TYR A 75 16.59 3.64 -9.32
CA TYR A 75 17.15 4.69 -8.48
C TYR A 75 17.70 5.83 -9.34
N VAL A 76 17.41 7.05 -8.91
CA VAL A 76 17.96 8.28 -9.49
C VAL A 76 18.85 8.94 -8.43
N PRO A 77 20.07 9.38 -8.78
CA PRO A 77 20.92 10.14 -7.87
C PRO A 77 20.21 11.39 -7.36
N VAL A 78 20.37 11.68 -6.07
CA VAL A 78 19.72 12.81 -5.41
C VAL A 78 20.04 14.13 -6.11
N SER A 79 21.29 14.32 -6.54
CA SER A 79 21.72 15.52 -7.28
C SER A 79 20.93 15.73 -8.57
N SER A 80 20.80 14.70 -9.41
CA SER A 80 20.03 14.77 -10.65
C SER A 80 18.53 14.99 -10.39
N TYR A 81 17.99 14.43 -9.31
CA TYR A 81 16.61 14.70 -8.93
C TYR A 81 16.39 16.17 -8.54
N HIS A 82 17.35 16.78 -7.83
CA HIS A 82 17.28 18.18 -7.42
C HIS A 82 17.46 19.15 -8.58
N GLU A 83 18.20 18.78 -9.62
CA GLU A 83 18.29 19.54 -10.88
C GLU A 83 16.95 19.60 -11.62
N LEU A 84 16.18 18.51 -11.59
CA LEU A 84 14.84 18.46 -12.18
C LEU A 84 13.80 19.16 -11.29
N PHE A 85 13.90 18.98 -9.98
CA PHE A 85 12.92 19.45 -9.00
C PHE A 85 13.61 20.18 -7.84
N PRO A 86 13.92 21.48 -7.97
CA PRO A 86 14.54 22.25 -6.90
C PRO A 86 13.66 22.32 -5.64
N ASP A 87 12.34 22.32 -5.79
CA ASP A 87 11.39 22.32 -4.67
C ASP A 87 11.51 21.06 -3.80
N ALA A 88 11.91 19.94 -4.41
CA ALA A 88 12.12 18.71 -3.67
C ALA A 88 13.29 18.83 -2.68
N VAL A 89 14.24 19.75 -2.87
CA VAL A 89 15.37 20.00 -1.96
C VAL A 89 14.86 20.39 -0.57
N ILE A 90 13.90 21.31 -0.54
CA ILE A 90 13.32 21.86 0.70
C ILE A 90 12.16 21.03 1.24
N ALA A 91 11.63 20.09 0.45
CA ALA A 91 10.57 19.18 0.87
C ALA A 91 11.05 18.31 2.05
N ARG A 92 10.49 18.59 3.22
CA ARG A 92 10.75 17.87 4.48
C ARG A 92 9.51 17.22 5.08
N ASN A 93 8.33 17.57 4.57
CA ASN A 93 7.08 17.03 5.06
C ASN A 93 6.73 15.74 4.34
N ILE A 94 6.31 14.72 5.09
CA ILE A 94 5.82 13.47 4.50
C ILE A 94 4.44 13.72 3.91
N LEU A 95 4.27 13.35 2.65
CA LEU A 95 3.00 13.39 1.95
C LEU A 95 2.08 12.32 2.55
N THR A 96 0.91 12.75 3.01
CA THR A 96 -0.16 11.85 3.44
C THR A 96 -1.03 11.47 2.25
N PRO A 97 -1.39 10.18 2.09
CA PRO A 97 -2.40 9.80 1.12
C PRO A 97 -3.72 10.44 1.50
N LYS A 98 -4.57 10.71 0.50
CA LYS A 98 -5.97 11.10 0.75
C LYS A 98 -6.62 10.04 1.66
N PRO A 99 -7.34 10.42 2.72
CA PRO A 99 -8.16 9.46 3.46
C PRO A 99 -9.28 9.01 2.51
N GLN A 100 -9.04 7.93 1.77
CA GLN A 100 -10.14 7.12 1.28
C GLN A 100 -10.79 6.54 2.53
N ASP A 101 -12.04 6.94 2.75
CA ASP A 101 -12.97 6.44 3.75
C ASP A 101 -12.43 5.34 4.66
N ALA A 102 -12.27 5.65 5.95
CA ALA A 102 -11.81 4.75 6.99
C ALA A 102 -12.84 3.62 7.25
N THR A 103 -13.06 2.73 6.29
CA THR A 103 -14.06 1.63 6.33
C THR A 103 -13.42 0.25 6.18
N ALA A 104 -12.12 0.06 6.45
CA ALA A 104 -11.59 -1.30 6.59
C ALA A 104 -10.31 -1.38 7.45
N ALA A 105 -10.41 -0.97 8.71
CA ALA A 105 -9.56 -1.55 9.75
C ALA A 105 -10.48 -2.10 10.84
N ALA A 106 -11.17 -3.20 10.53
CA ALA A 106 -11.69 -4.05 11.59
C ALA A 106 -10.48 -4.47 12.45
N PRO A 107 -10.52 -4.32 13.79
CA PRO A 107 -9.48 -4.89 14.62
C PRO A 107 -9.49 -6.41 14.38
N MET A 108 -8.35 -6.96 14.00
CA MET A 108 -8.11 -8.40 14.06
C MET A 108 -8.09 -8.80 15.54
N SER A 109 -9.27 -8.89 16.15
CA SER A 109 -9.48 -9.47 17.46
C SER A 109 -9.49 -10.99 17.29
N SER A 110 -8.35 -11.58 17.63
CA SER A 110 -8.10 -12.99 17.95
C SER A 110 -9.33 -13.91 17.96
N PHE A 111 -9.31 -14.91 17.08
CA PHE A 111 -10.11 -16.12 17.22
C PHE A 111 -9.84 -16.78 18.58
N THR A 112 -10.71 -16.58 19.56
CA THR A 112 -10.86 -17.53 20.67
C THR A 112 -11.73 -18.68 20.14
N VAL A 113 -11.10 -19.84 19.97
CA VAL A 113 -11.80 -21.10 19.74
C VAL A 113 -12.70 -21.39 20.94
N PRO A 114 -14.02 -21.55 20.79
CA PRO A 114 -14.88 -21.98 21.89
C PRO A 114 -14.66 -23.47 22.21
N PRO A 115 -14.68 -23.88 23.49
CA PRO A 115 -14.65 -25.31 23.85
C PRO A 115 -15.94 -26.01 23.37
N PRO A 116 -15.88 -27.31 23.02
CA PRO A 116 -17.03 -28.06 22.51
C PRO A 116 -18.10 -28.28 23.60
N PRO A 117 -19.40 -28.31 23.23
CA PRO A 117 -20.47 -28.66 24.16
C PRO A 117 -20.44 -30.16 24.45
N MET A 118 -20.25 -30.52 25.72
CA MET A 118 -20.52 -31.87 26.22
C MET A 118 -22.04 -32.08 26.26
N SER A 119 -22.61 -32.50 25.13
CA SER A 119 -24.00 -32.95 25.07
C SER A 119 -24.08 -34.46 25.27
N GLY A 120 -24.40 -34.84 26.51
CA GLY A 120 -25.52 -35.73 26.82
C GLY A 120 -25.38 -37.22 26.51
N TYR A 121 -25.26 -38.02 27.56
CA TYR A 121 -25.92 -39.33 27.72
C TYR A 121 -26.10 -39.51 29.24
N GLY A 122 -27.29 -39.39 29.81
CA GLY A 122 -28.33 -40.41 29.75
C GLY A 122 -28.44 -41.05 31.13
N ALA A 123 -29.36 -40.56 31.96
CA ALA A 123 -29.87 -41.29 33.13
C ALA A 123 -31.21 -41.94 32.75
N PRO A 124 -31.75 -42.92 33.48
CA PRO A 124 -31.17 -44.08 34.18
C PRO A 124 -31.83 -45.39 33.62
N PRO A 125 -31.67 -46.61 34.20
CA PRO A 125 -32.54 -47.03 35.31
C PRO A 125 -31.86 -47.99 36.33
N PRO A 126 -32.53 -48.28 37.46
CA PRO A 126 -31.95 -48.95 38.64
C PRO A 126 -32.09 -50.47 38.53
N GLN A 127 -31.22 -51.28 39.16
CA GLN A 127 -31.48 -52.68 39.62
C GLN A 127 -30.35 -53.15 40.56
N PRO A 128 -30.56 -54.17 41.43
CA PRO A 128 -31.20 -54.05 42.73
C PRO A 128 -30.20 -54.41 43.87
N GLY A 129 -30.62 -54.18 45.11
CA GLY A 129 -29.80 -54.44 46.28
C GLY A 129 -29.39 -55.91 46.48
N PHE A 130 -28.12 -56.07 46.86
CA PHE A 130 -27.52 -57.02 47.80
C PHE A 130 -27.91 -58.51 47.69
N TYR A 131 -26.96 -59.31 47.19
CA TYR A 131 -27.02 -60.78 47.02
C TYR A 131 -28.04 -61.28 46.00
#